data_AF-A0A6J6P242-F1
#
_entry.id   AF-A0A6J6P242-F1
#
_cell.length_a   1.000
_cell.length_b   1.000
_cell.length_c   1.000
_cell.angle_alpha   90.00
_cell.angle_beta   90.00
_cell.angle_gamma   90.00
#
_symmetry.space_group_name_H-M   'P 1'
#
loop_
_entity.id
_entity.type
_entity.pdbx_description
1 polymer ?
#
loop_
_entity_poly.entity_id
_entity_poly.type
_entity_poly.pdbx_seq_one_letter_code
_entity_poly.pdbx_strand_id
1 'polypeptide(L)'
;MSTLSRLTLPRLVARALLRRCPWCAGKKAWFRSWFRRYDRCRTCGLRWNRGQDGFELGAMTVAVVITGGSVMLFLSISIAVSYPDFQVVPMALIGAVIALVMPVLTYPFTQTLWSAFDLRVHPPTQEEFLPDTPVELLPVALTKAEEARAVKATDMWASPSGQGEKPS
;
A
#
# COMPACT_ATOMS: atom_id res chain seq x y z
N MET A 1 14.97 10.02 4.15
CA MET A 1 15.06 8.80 5.00
C MET A 1 14.63 9.01 6.47
N SER A 2 14.08 10.17 6.88
CA SER A 2 13.93 10.54 8.32
C SER A 2 12.51 10.85 8.82
N THR A 3 11.48 10.76 7.96
CA THR A 3 10.13 11.26 8.30
C THR A 3 9.22 10.23 8.95
N LEU A 4 9.31 8.93 8.57
CA LEU A 4 8.48 7.86 9.14
C LEU A 4 8.85 7.52 10.60
N SER A 5 10.13 7.54 10.94
CA SER A 5 10.63 7.20 12.28
C SER A 5 10.16 8.19 13.36
N ARG A 6 9.77 9.40 12.96
CA ARG A 6 9.22 10.45 13.84
C ARG A 6 7.69 10.42 13.95
N LEU A 7 7.00 9.61 13.15
CA LEU A 7 5.55 9.48 13.24
C LEU A 7 5.18 8.54 14.39
N THR A 8 4.40 9.07 15.31
CA THR A 8 3.80 8.28 16.38
C THR A 8 2.86 7.24 15.78
N LEU A 9 2.86 6.02 16.32
CA LEU A 9 1.91 4.94 15.99
C LEU A 9 0.46 5.45 15.78
N PRO A 10 -0.10 6.30 16.66
CA PRO A 10 -1.46 6.83 16.48
C PRO A 10 -1.64 7.65 15.19
N ARG A 11 -0.63 8.40 14.73
CA ARG A 11 -0.73 9.13 13.45
C ARG A 11 -0.70 8.18 12.26
N LEU A 12 0.04 7.07 12.34
CA LEU A 12 0.05 6.04 11.29
C LEU A 12 -1.29 5.32 11.23
N VAL A 13 -1.85 4.95 12.39
CA VAL A 13 -3.19 4.36 12.50
C VAL A 13 -4.26 5.33 11.99
N ALA A 14 -4.20 6.60 12.36
CA ALA A 14 -5.14 7.61 11.86
C ALA A 14 -5.07 7.76 10.33
N ARG A 15 -3.87 7.72 9.74
CA ARG A 15 -3.72 7.72 8.27
C ARG A 15 -4.31 6.46 7.64
N ALA A 16 -4.11 5.29 8.25
CA ALA A 16 -4.68 4.03 7.80
C ALA A 16 -6.23 4.06 7.84
N LEU A 17 -6.81 4.55 8.95
CA LEU A 17 -8.25 4.77 9.13
C LEU A 17 -8.81 5.85 8.17
N LEU A 18 -7.99 6.78 7.70
CA LEU A 18 -8.40 7.76 6.69
C LEU A 18 -8.20 7.27 5.25
N ARG A 19 -7.79 6.00 5.05
CA ARG A 19 -7.43 5.41 3.75
C ARG A 19 -6.40 6.26 2.99
N ARG A 20 -5.46 6.84 3.74
CA ARG A 20 -4.36 7.65 3.20
C ARG A 20 -3.10 6.82 3.10
N CYS A 21 -2.21 7.22 2.20
CA CYS A 21 -0.92 6.54 2.06
C CYS A 21 -0.13 6.72 3.38
N PRO A 22 0.37 5.66 4.02
CA PRO A 22 1.15 5.75 5.25
C PRO A 22 2.44 6.57 5.06
N TRP A 23 3.08 6.47 3.88
CA TRP A 23 4.29 7.21 3.51
C TRP A 23 4.03 8.70 3.24
N CYS A 24 3.30 9.02 2.16
CA CYS A 24 3.13 10.40 1.69
C CYS A 24 1.88 11.12 2.20
N ALA A 25 1.01 10.44 2.97
CA ALA A 25 -0.29 10.96 3.41
C ALA A 25 -1.28 11.36 2.29
N GLY A 26 -1.00 10.98 1.04
CA GLY A 26 -1.88 11.22 -0.12
C GLY A 26 -3.29 10.64 0.07
N LYS A 27 -4.31 11.39 -0.39
CA LYS A 27 -5.72 10.98 -0.32
C LYS A 27 -5.99 9.82 -1.28
N LYS A 28 -6.82 8.86 -0.85
CA LYS A 28 -7.21 7.66 -1.65
C LYS A 28 -6.02 6.80 -2.09
N ALA A 29 -4.93 6.80 -1.33
CA ALA A 29 -3.72 5.97 -1.46
C ALA A 29 -3.60 5.16 -2.77
N TRP A 30 -3.80 3.84 -2.69
CA TRP A 30 -3.86 2.89 -3.79
C TRP A 30 -5.30 2.51 -4.16
N PHE A 31 -6.32 3.12 -3.55
CA PHE A 31 -7.70 2.66 -3.70
C PHE A 31 -8.42 3.42 -4.82
N ARG A 32 -8.88 2.68 -5.85
CA ARG A 32 -9.77 3.20 -6.89
C ARG A 32 -11.23 3.15 -6.44
N SER A 33 -11.60 2.04 -5.80
CA SER A 33 -12.92 1.79 -5.19
C SER A 33 -12.71 1.04 -3.87
N TRP A 34 -13.78 0.58 -3.23
CA TRP A 34 -13.72 -0.18 -1.98
C TRP A 34 -12.93 -1.48 -2.12
N PHE A 35 -13.16 -2.22 -3.22
CA PHE A 35 -12.46 -3.47 -3.54
C PHE A 35 -11.40 -3.34 -4.63
N ARG A 36 -11.46 -2.26 -5.43
CA ARG A 36 -10.50 -2.05 -6.53
C ARG A 36 -9.33 -1.21 -6.08
N ARG A 37 -8.14 -1.72 -6.32
CA ARG A 37 -6.86 -1.09 -5.98
C ARG A 37 -6.02 -0.87 -7.24
N TYR A 38 -5.12 0.10 -7.16
CA TYR A 38 -4.03 0.33 -8.11
C TYR A 38 -2.78 -0.33 -7.55
N ASP A 39 -1.90 -0.77 -8.43
CA ASP A 39 -0.62 -1.36 -8.02
C ASP A 39 0.31 -0.33 -7.37
N ARG A 40 0.07 0.97 -7.61
CA ARG A 40 0.92 2.08 -7.15
C ARG A 40 0.11 3.22 -6.54
N CYS A 41 0.74 3.91 -5.60
CA CYS A 41 0.13 5.07 -4.96
C CYS A 41 0.10 6.22 -5.96
N ARG A 42 -1.05 6.87 -6.13
CA ARG A 42 -1.18 7.97 -7.11
C ARG A 42 -0.45 9.26 -6.73
N THR A 43 0.01 9.38 -5.49
CA THR A 43 0.72 10.58 -5.02
C THR A 43 2.24 10.38 -4.99
N CYS A 44 2.72 9.23 -4.48
CA CYS A 44 4.17 9.00 -4.33
C CYS A 44 4.71 7.82 -5.15
N GLY A 45 3.89 7.10 -5.91
CA GLY A 45 4.34 6.00 -6.76
C GLY A 45 4.72 4.70 -6.03
N LEU A 46 4.68 4.68 -4.69
CA LEU A 46 5.01 3.49 -3.89
C LEU A 46 4.17 2.30 -4.32
N ARG A 47 4.79 1.14 -4.56
CA ARG A 47 4.12 -0.09 -4.97
C ARG A 47 3.37 -0.74 -3.80
N TRP A 48 2.15 -1.23 -4.05
CA TRP A 48 1.26 -1.81 -3.04
C TRP A 48 1.81 -3.12 -2.45
N ASN A 49 2.09 -4.10 -3.31
CA ASN A 49 2.56 -5.43 -2.89
C ASN A 49 4.05 -5.48 -2.55
N ARG A 50 4.76 -4.33 -2.59
CA ARG A 50 6.21 -4.21 -2.35
C ARG A 50 7.09 -5.22 -3.10
N GLY A 51 6.61 -5.83 -4.19
CA GLY A 51 7.35 -6.91 -4.86
C GLY A 51 7.33 -8.26 -4.17
N GLN A 52 6.52 -8.45 -3.13
CA GLN A 52 6.47 -9.65 -2.30
C GLN A 52 5.15 -10.40 -2.50
N ASP A 53 5.21 -11.66 -2.90
CA ASP A 53 4.01 -12.49 -3.15
C ASP A 53 3.21 -12.79 -1.86
N GLY A 54 3.86 -12.71 -0.70
CA GLY A 54 3.24 -12.93 0.62
C GLY A 54 2.66 -11.68 1.29
N PHE A 55 2.81 -10.49 0.69
CA PHE A 55 2.41 -9.24 1.36
C PHE A 55 0.92 -9.21 1.74
N GLU A 56 0.07 -9.81 0.90
CA GLU A 56 -1.37 -9.85 1.15
C GLU A 56 -1.76 -10.75 2.33
N LEU A 57 -0.95 -11.75 2.67
CA LEU A 57 -1.19 -12.65 3.80
C LEU A 57 -1.19 -11.88 5.13
N GLY A 58 -0.31 -10.88 5.27
CA GLY A 58 -0.28 -10.03 6.46
C GLY A 58 -1.57 -9.22 6.62
N ALA A 59 -2.08 -8.65 5.53
CA ALA A 59 -3.35 -7.92 5.56
C ALA A 59 -4.55 -8.85 5.86
N MET A 60 -4.52 -10.10 5.40
CA MET A 60 -5.52 -11.12 5.75
C MET A 60 -5.47 -11.44 7.25
N THR A 61 -4.29 -11.61 7.83
CA THR A 61 -4.13 -11.84 9.27
C THR A 61 -4.74 -10.70 10.09
N VAL A 62 -4.47 -9.44 9.72
CA VAL A 62 -5.08 -8.28 10.37
C VAL A 62 -6.61 -8.30 10.24
N ALA A 63 -7.14 -8.68 9.07
CA ALA A 63 -8.58 -8.81 8.87
C ALA A 63 -9.21 -9.88 9.76
N VAL A 64 -8.55 -11.04 9.91
CA VAL A 64 -9.00 -12.13 10.79
C VAL A 64 -9.00 -11.68 12.24
N VAL A 65 -7.94 -11.01 12.70
CA VAL A 65 -7.85 -10.50 14.08
C VAL A 65 -8.97 -9.49 14.37
N ILE A 66 -9.21 -8.54 13.46
CA ILE A 66 -10.27 -7.54 13.64
C ILE A 66 -11.65 -8.20 13.63
N THR A 67 -11.91 -9.10 12.67
CA THR A 67 -13.19 -9.78 12.53
C THR A 67 -13.46 -10.69 13.71
N GLY A 68 -12.52 -11.58 14.04
CA GLY A 68 -12.62 -12.49 15.20
C GLY A 68 -12.74 -11.73 16.51
N GLY A 69 -11.94 -10.68 16.70
CA GLY A 69 -12.03 -9.80 17.86
C GLY A 69 -13.39 -9.12 17.99
N SER A 70 -13.99 -8.67 16.88
CA SER A 70 -15.32 -8.05 16.89
C SER A 70 -16.43 -9.04 17.27
N VAL A 71 -16.38 -10.28 16.76
CA VAL A 71 -17.33 -11.34 17.11
C VAL A 71 -17.18 -11.73 18.59
N MET A 72 -15.93 -11.92 19.06
CA MET A 72 -15.68 -12.23 20.47
C MET A 72 -16.17 -11.12 21.40
N LEU A 73 -15.92 -9.86 21.04
CA LEU A 73 -16.39 -8.71 21.82
C LEU A 73 -17.91 -8.65 21.85
N PHE A 74 -18.57 -8.84 20.71
CA PHE A 74 -20.03 -8.89 20.61
C PHE A 74 -20.63 -10.01 21.47
N LEU A 75 -20.08 -11.23 21.39
CA LEU A 75 -20.55 -12.36 22.19
C LEU A 75 -20.37 -12.10 23.69
N SER A 76 -19.23 -11.56 24.09
CA SER A 76 -18.93 -11.24 25.49
C SER A 76 -19.91 -10.22 26.06
N ILE A 77 -20.18 -9.13 25.31
CA ILE A 77 -21.14 -8.10 25.71
C ILE A 77 -22.56 -8.67 25.77
N SER A 78 -22.94 -9.45 24.76
CA SER A 78 -24.29 -10.03 24.67
C SER A 78 -24.55 -11.00 25.83
N ILE A 79 -23.57 -11.84 26.18
CA ILE A 79 -23.67 -12.74 27.36
C ILE A 79 -23.84 -11.91 28.64
N ALA A 80 -23.05 -10.85 28.82
CA ALA A 80 -23.09 -10.03 30.02
C ALA A 80 -24.44 -9.30 30.19
N VAL A 81 -25.06 -8.86 29.10
CA VAL A 81 -26.33 -8.11 29.12
C VAL A 81 -27.55 -9.03 29.17
N SER A 82 -27.51 -10.19 28.51
CA SER A 82 -28.65 -11.11 28.42
C SER A 82 -28.81 -12.04 29.62
N TYR A 83 -27.91 -11.99 30.61
CA TYR A 83 -28.07 -12.81 31.82
C TYR A 83 -29.34 -12.38 32.60
N PRO A 84 -30.26 -13.31 32.97
CA PRO A 84 -30.19 -14.78 32.87
C PRO A 84 -30.93 -15.42 31.68
N ASP A 85 -31.64 -14.65 30.84
CA ASP A 85 -32.44 -15.16 29.72
C ASP A 85 -31.69 -15.05 28.37
N PHE A 86 -31.10 -16.17 27.93
CA PHE A 86 -30.27 -16.21 26.73
C PHE A 86 -31.08 -16.57 25.48
N GLN A 87 -31.36 -15.57 24.65
CA GLN A 87 -31.91 -15.79 23.31
C GLN A 87 -30.80 -16.15 22.31
N VAL A 88 -30.40 -17.42 22.29
CA VAL A 88 -29.25 -17.91 21.49
C VAL A 88 -29.42 -17.70 19.99
N VAL A 89 -30.62 -17.85 19.44
CA VAL A 89 -30.88 -17.75 17.99
C VAL A 89 -30.63 -16.32 17.46
N PRO A 90 -31.28 -15.26 17.97
CA PRO A 90 -31.03 -13.90 17.47
C PRO A 90 -29.57 -13.47 17.69
N MET A 91 -28.97 -13.89 18.81
CA MET A 91 -27.57 -13.59 19.12
C MET A 91 -26.60 -14.25 18.12
N ALA A 92 -26.82 -15.51 17.77
CA ALA A 92 -26.06 -16.21 16.75
C ALA A 92 -26.22 -15.57 15.35
N LEU A 93 -27.44 -15.16 14.99
CA LEU A 93 -27.72 -14.47 13.72
C LEU A 93 -26.97 -13.14 13.63
N ILE A 94 -27.01 -12.33 14.68
CA ILE A 94 -26.26 -11.05 14.72
C ILE A 94 -24.75 -11.31 14.64
N GLY A 95 -24.24 -12.29 15.39
CA GLY A 95 -22.84 -12.69 15.34
C GLY A 95 -22.40 -13.13 13.93
N ALA A 96 -23.23 -13.91 13.23
CA ALA A 96 -22.97 -14.32 11.85
C ALA A 96 -22.97 -13.13 10.88
N VAL A 97 -23.92 -12.19 11.04
CA VAL A 97 -23.94 -10.95 10.25
C VAL A 97 -22.66 -10.14 10.47
N ILE A 98 -22.21 -10.00 11.72
CA ILE A 98 -20.95 -9.32 12.05
C ILE A 98 -19.78 -10.03 11.36
N ALA A 99 -19.70 -11.36 11.46
CA ALA A 99 -18.62 -12.15 10.85
C ALA A 99 -18.55 -11.99 9.31
N LEU A 100 -19.68 -11.76 8.65
CA LEU A 100 -19.76 -11.57 7.19
C LEU A 100 -19.52 -10.11 6.78
N VAL A 101 -20.07 -9.15 7.51
CA VAL A 101 -20.03 -7.72 7.15
C VAL A 101 -18.70 -7.07 7.56
N MET A 102 -18.13 -7.45 8.71
CA MET A 102 -16.89 -6.86 9.20
C MET A 102 -15.69 -7.02 8.26
N PRO A 103 -15.38 -8.18 7.65
CA PRO A 103 -14.24 -8.28 6.73
C PRO A 103 -14.43 -7.40 5.50
N VAL A 104 -15.67 -7.26 5.02
CA VAL A 104 -16.02 -6.40 3.88
C VAL A 104 -15.79 -4.92 4.22
N LEU A 105 -16.23 -4.48 5.40
CA LEU A 105 -16.03 -3.10 5.84
C LEU A 105 -14.57 -2.81 6.23
N THR A 106 -13.88 -3.79 6.80
CA THR A 106 -12.52 -3.59 7.32
C THR A 106 -11.45 -3.76 6.26
N TYR A 107 -11.77 -4.37 5.11
CA TYR A 107 -10.86 -4.62 3.99
C TYR A 107 -9.92 -3.45 3.63
N PRO A 108 -10.40 -2.22 3.32
CA PRO A 108 -9.48 -1.14 2.97
C PRO A 108 -8.60 -0.70 4.14
N PHE A 109 -9.06 -0.89 5.38
CA PHE A 109 -8.34 -0.49 6.58
C PHE A 109 -7.28 -1.52 6.99
N THR A 110 -7.56 -2.82 6.86
CA THR A 110 -6.61 -3.89 7.18
C THR A 110 -5.39 -3.79 6.26
N GLN A 111 -5.66 -3.52 4.99
CA GLN A 111 -4.66 -3.28 3.96
C GLN A 111 -3.80 -2.06 4.32
N THR A 112 -4.38 -0.88 4.57
CA THR A 112 -3.57 0.31 4.91
C THR A 112 -2.84 0.21 6.24
N LEU A 113 -3.42 -0.49 7.22
CA LEU A 113 -2.82 -0.73 8.53
C LEU A 113 -1.61 -1.65 8.41
N TRP A 114 -1.74 -2.75 7.66
CA TRP A 114 -0.62 -3.65 7.36
C TRP A 114 0.50 -2.92 6.64
N SER A 115 0.21 -2.14 5.58
CA SER A 115 1.23 -1.33 4.91
C SER A 115 1.90 -0.32 5.83
N ALA A 116 1.17 0.27 6.79
CA ALA A 116 1.74 1.20 7.74
C ALA A 116 2.68 0.52 8.75
N PHE A 117 2.30 -0.67 9.22
CA PHE A 117 3.13 -1.50 10.10
C PHE A 117 4.38 -1.96 9.37
N ASP A 118 4.21 -2.54 8.19
CA ASP A 118 5.32 -3.06 7.39
C ASP A 118 6.31 -1.95 6.98
N LEU A 119 5.86 -0.76 6.60
CA LEU A 119 6.75 0.38 6.32
C LEU A 119 7.54 0.87 7.55
N ARG A 120 7.03 0.60 8.77
CA ARG A 120 7.72 0.95 10.00
C ARG A 120 8.84 -0.05 10.32
N VAL A 121 8.61 -1.33 10.02
CA VAL A 121 9.58 -2.41 10.23
C VAL A 121 10.61 -2.44 9.10
N HIS A 122 10.14 -2.36 7.86
CA HIS A 122 10.92 -2.40 6.64
C HIS A 122 10.76 -1.07 5.89
N PRO A 123 11.71 -0.13 6.02
CA PRO A 123 11.68 1.11 5.26
C PRO A 123 11.61 0.85 3.75
N PRO A 124 10.97 1.72 2.95
CA PRO A 124 10.85 1.51 1.52
C PRO A 124 12.19 1.68 0.82
N THR A 125 12.53 0.74 -0.07
CA THR A 125 13.71 0.83 -0.94
C THR A 125 13.38 1.65 -2.20
N GLN A 126 14.40 2.10 -2.94
CA GLN A 126 14.19 2.86 -4.18
C GLN A 126 13.50 2.00 -5.26
N GLU A 127 13.76 0.70 -5.27
CA GLU A 127 13.20 -0.27 -6.20
C GLU A 127 11.66 -0.34 -6.14
N GLU A 128 11.09 -0.13 -4.96
CA GLU A 128 9.64 -0.13 -4.76
C GLU A 128 8.93 1.08 -5.41
N PHE A 129 9.68 2.09 -5.82
CA PHE A 129 9.19 3.23 -6.59
C PHE A 129 9.43 3.06 -8.10
N LEU A 130 10.36 2.18 -8.50
CA LEU A 130 10.69 1.93 -9.90
C LEU A 130 9.59 1.14 -10.63
N PRO A 131 9.44 1.29 -11.96
CA PRO A 131 8.50 0.52 -12.77
C PRO A 131 8.69 -1.00 -12.62
N ASP A 132 7.69 -1.81 -12.97
CA ASP A 132 7.66 -3.27 -12.76
C ASP A 132 8.61 -4.07 -13.66
N THR A 133 9.78 -3.51 -13.98
CA THR A 133 10.89 -4.27 -14.54
C THR A 133 11.41 -5.27 -13.51
N PRO A 134 11.56 -6.55 -13.86
CA PRO A 134 12.20 -7.53 -12.98
C PRO A 134 13.52 -7.00 -12.42
N VAL A 135 13.73 -7.12 -11.11
CA VAL A 135 14.92 -6.57 -10.42
C VAL A 135 16.21 -7.15 -11.03
N GLU A 136 16.17 -8.39 -11.49
CA GLU A 136 17.27 -9.06 -12.19
C GLU A 136 17.62 -8.39 -13.52
N LEU A 137 16.65 -7.74 -14.15
CA LEU A 137 16.83 -6.96 -15.38
C LEU A 137 17.16 -5.49 -15.09
N LEU A 138 17.08 -5.03 -13.84
CA LEU A 138 17.38 -3.65 -13.46
C LEU A 138 18.81 -3.22 -13.76
N PRO A 139 19.88 -3.99 -13.42
CA PRO A 139 21.24 -3.62 -13.79
C PRO A 139 21.41 -3.57 -15.32
N VAL A 140 20.76 -4.48 -16.05
CA VAL A 140 20.78 -4.51 -17.53
C VAL A 140 20.01 -3.33 -18.14
N ALA A 141 18.90 -2.91 -17.52
CA ALA A 141 18.09 -1.81 -17.99
C ALA A 141 18.77 -0.45 -17.72
N LEU A 142 19.44 -0.32 -16.57
CA LEU A 142 20.21 0.88 -16.22
C LEU A 142 21.43 1.02 -17.14
N THR A 143 22.19 -0.04 -17.39
CA THR A 143 23.32 0.00 -18.33
C THR A 143 22.86 0.35 -19.75
N LYS A 144 21.79 -0.25 -20.26
CA LYS A 144 21.23 0.11 -21.57
C LYS A 144 20.76 1.56 -21.65
N ALA A 145 20.20 2.09 -20.57
CA ALA A 145 19.79 3.49 -20.51
C ALA A 145 21.00 4.44 -20.51
N GLU A 146 22.09 4.06 -19.83
CA GLU A 146 23.35 4.79 -19.85
C GLU A 146 24.01 4.74 -21.24
N GLU A 147 24.07 3.57 -21.88
CA GLU A 147 24.57 3.40 -23.25
C GLU A 147 23.78 4.24 -24.26
N ALA A 148 22.45 4.19 -24.20
CA ALA A 148 21.60 4.98 -25.09
C ALA A 148 21.78 6.50 -24.89
N ARG A 149 22.01 6.95 -23.65
CA ARG A 149 22.34 8.35 -23.35
C ARG A 149 23.72 8.73 -23.88
N ALA A 150 24.70 7.83 -23.78
CA ALA A 150 26.04 8.04 -24.31
C ALA A 150 25.99 8.18 -25.84
N VAL A 151 25.33 7.24 -26.54
CA VAL A 151 25.16 7.30 -28.01
C VAL A 151 24.50 8.61 -28.43
N LYS A 152 23.41 9.00 -27.76
CA LYS A 152 22.71 10.25 -28.07
C LYS A 152 23.55 11.51 -27.80
N ALA A 153 24.45 11.48 -26.82
CA ALA A 153 25.41 12.56 -26.58
C ALA A 153 26.46 12.62 -27.70
N THR A 154 26.94 11.47 -28.17
CA THR A 154 27.87 11.38 -29.31
C THR A 154 27.24 11.91 -30.59
N ASP A 155 26.00 11.51 -30.89
CA ASP A 155 25.25 12.00 -32.06
C ASP A 155 25.02 13.51 -32.01
N MET A 156 24.87 14.08 -30.81
CA MET A 156 24.68 15.52 -30.59
C MET A 156 25.96 16.33 -30.84
N TRP A 157 27.15 15.78 -30.56
CA TRP A 157 28.43 16.38 -30.97
C TRP A 157 28.77 16.16 -32.45
N ALA A 158 28.22 15.11 -33.07
CA ALA A 158 28.40 14.81 -34.49
C ALA A 158 27.46 15.64 -35.39
N SER A 159 26.48 16.35 -34.83
CA SER A 159 25.62 17.27 -35.58
C SER A 159 26.43 18.47 -36.09
N PRO A 160 26.51 18.72 -37.42
CA PRO A 160 27.25 19.83 -37.97
C PRO A 160 26.50 21.13 -37.72
N SER A 161 26.70 21.74 -36.55
CA SER A 161 26.25 23.10 -36.29
C SER A 161 27.03 24.08 -37.19
N GLY A 162 26.39 24.52 -38.26
CA GLY A 162 26.74 25.76 -38.97
C GLY A 162 27.98 25.68 -39.85
N GLN A 163 27.81 25.13 -41.05
CA GLN A 163 28.65 25.54 -42.19
C GLN A 163 28.58 27.06 -42.34
N GLY A 164 29.75 27.67 -42.55
CA GLY A 164 29.96 29.10 -42.50
C GLY A 164 29.15 29.92 -43.49
N GLU A 165 28.60 31.01 -42.98
CA GLU A 165 28.16 32.15 -43.77
C GLU A 165 29.42 32.87 -44.31
N LYS A 166 29.67 32.76 -45.62
CA LYS A 166 30.74 33.51 -46.30
C LYS A 166 30.28 34.96 -46.50
N PRO A 167 31.09 35.97 -46.12
CA PRO A 167 30.77 37.35 -46.44
C PRO A 167 31.00 37.61 -47.94
N SER A 168 29.98 38.19 -48.58
CA SER A 168 29.99 38.76 -49.94
C SER A 168 30.52 40.19 -49.95
#